data_AF-A0A6H9SSQ3-F1
#
_entry.id   AF-A0A6H9SSQ3-F1
#
_cell.length_a   1.000
_cell.length_b   1.000
_cell.length_c   1.000
_cell.angle_alpha   90.00
_cell.angle_beta   90.00
_cell.angle_gamma   90.00
#
_symmetry.space_group_name_H-M   'P 1'
#
loop_
_entity.id
_entity.type
_entity.pdbx_description
1 polymer ?
#
loop_
_entity_poly.entity_id
_entity_poly.type
_entity_poly.pdbx_seq_one_letter_code
_entity_poly.pdbx_strand_id
1 'polypeptide(L)'
;LTLKVNAKSTVGNVQVKFSSAEVPRLALKGDAEAYFEVGAKVGDKDVGTDAAEVVTKAEAAQGKSLDLVITPGEASDKIKNDVLAGTYEGTVPLMFESEID
;
A
#
# COMPACT_ATOMS: atom_id res chain seq x y z
N LEU A 1 2.52 -2.94 -9.89
CA LEU A 1 1.08 -2.89 -10.25
C LEU A 1 0.60 -1.46 -10.09
N THR A 2 -0.12 -0.91 -11.06
CA THR A 2 -0.71 0.44 -10.97
C THR A 2 -2.21 0.34 -11.19
N LEU A 3 -2.98 0.91 -10.28
CA LEU A 3 -4.44 0.92 -10.28
C LEU A 3 -4.92 2.36 -10.20
N LYS A 4 -5.89 2.73 -11.03
CA LYS A 4 -6.53 4.04 -10.94
C LYS A 4 -7.71 3.96 -9.98
N VAL A 5 -7.68 4.76 -8.91
CA VAL A 5 -8.70 4.78 -7.85
C VAL A 5 -9.33 6.18 -7.74
N ASN A 6 -10.57 6.26 -7.27
CA ASN A 6 -11.25 7.53 -7.01
C ASN A 6 -11.53 7.65 -5.51
N ALA A 7 -10.93 8.65 -4.87
CA ALA A 7 -11.14 8.92 -3.45
C ALA A 7 -12.32 9.88 -3.28
N LYS A 8 -13.30 9.47 -2.45
CA LYS A 8 -14.49 10.27 -2.14
C LYS A 8 -14.67 10.38 -0.64
N SER A 9 -14.94 11.59 -0.16
CA SER A 9 -15.33 11.86 1.23
C SER A 9 -16.22 13.10 1.27
N THR A 10 -17.20 13.09 2.17
CA THR A 10 -18.10 14.22 2.43
C THR A 10 -17.77 14.94 3.75
N VAL A 11 -16.88 14.36 4.56
CA VAL A 11 -16.67 14.78 5.96
C VAL A 11 -15.31 15.41 6.20
N GLY A 12 -14.30 15.13 5.36
CA GLY A 12 -12.93 15.52 5.67
C GLY A 12 -11.90 15.25 4.58
N ASN A 13 -10.64 15.53 4.89
CA ASN A 13 -9.50 15.13 4.06
C ASN A 13 -9.36 13.61 4.10
N VAL A 14 -8.93 12.99 3.00
CA VAL A 14 -8.69 11.55 2.94
C VAL A 14 -7.21 11.30 3.22
N GLN A 15 -6.97 10.43 4.19
CA GLN A 15 -5.66 9.96 4.57
C GLN A 15 -5.52 8.46 4.30
N VAL A 16 -4.29 8.01 4.11
CA VAL A 16 -3.96 6.59 3.93
C VAL A 16 -2.80 6.17 4.83
N LYS A 17 -2.88 4.94 5.34
CA LYS A 17 -1.80 4.25 6.05
C LYS A 17 -1.90 2.74 5.84
N PHE A 18 -0.88 1.99 6.24
CA PHE A 18 -1.04 0.56 6.45
C PHE A 18 -1.89 0.30 7.69
N SER A 19 -2.79 -0.69 7.62
CA SER A 19 -3.66 -1.05 8.74
C SER A 19 -2.95 -1.80 9.87
N SER A 20 -1.68 -2.17 9.66
CA SER A 20 -0.81 -2.85 10.60
C SER A 20 0.58 -2.22 10.57
N ALA A 21 1.31 -2.36 11.67
CA ALA A 21 2.73 -2.00 11.74
C ALA A 21 3.64 -2.98 10.98
N GLU A 22 3.11 -4.14 10.57
CA GLU A 22 3.85 -5.11 9.78
C GLU A 22 4.03 -4.63 8.34
N VAL A 23 5.28 -4.65 7.86
CA VAL A 23 5.59 -4.39 6.46
C VAL A 23 4.91 -5.44 5.59
N PRO A 24 4.10 -5.04 4.58
CA PRO A 24 3.43 -6.00 3.71
C PRO A 24 4.44 -6.81 2.91
N ARG A 25 4.15 -8.10 2.68
CA ARG A 25 5.08 -9.04 2.03
C ARG A 25 4.36 -9.94 1.03
N LEU A 26 5.06 -10.31 -0.03
CA LEU A 26 4.74 -11.43 -0.91
C LEU A 26 5.63 -12.61 -0.53
N ALA A 27 5.06 -13.65 0.08
CA ALA A 27 5.79 -14.84 0.51
C ALA A 27 5.63 -15.98 -0.49
N LEU A 28 6.67 -16.80 -0.65
CA LEU A 28 6.62 -18.00 -1.46
C LEU A 28 5.59 -18.96 -0.86
N LYS A 29 4.71 -19.48 -1.70
CA LYS A 29 3.69 -20.43 -1.24
C LYS A 29 4.35 -21.67 -0.62
N GLY A 30 4.10 -21.88 0.68
CA GLY A 30 4.69 -22.98 1.46
C GLY A 30 6.03 -22.67 2.14
N ASP A 31 6.56 -21.44 1.97
CA ASP A 31 7.81 -20.99 2.60
C ASP A 31 7.74 -19.50 2.96
N ALA A 32 7.32 -19.19 4.18
CA ALA A 32 7.14 -17.81 4.65
C ALA A 32 8.46 -17.03 4.84
N GLU A 33 9.61 -17.71 4.86
CA GLU A 33 10.92 -17.06 4.99
C GLU A 33 11.47 -16.56 3.65
N ALA A 34 10.97 -17.10 2.54
CA ALA A 34 11.25 -16.61 1.20
C ALA A 34 10.19 -15.56 0.83
N TYR A 35 10.51 -14.27 0.99
CA TYR A 35 9.55 -13.20 0.69
C TYR A 35 10.18 -11.99 0.03
N PHE A 36 9.35 -11.18 -0.62
CA PHE A 36 9.66 -9.80 -1.00
C PHE A 36 8.79 -8.87 -0.18
N GLU A 37 9.36 -7.83 0.40
CA GLU A 37 8.59 -6.73 0.95
C GLU A 37 7.81 -6.01 -0.15
N VAL A 38 6.78 -5.26 0.23
CA VAL A 38 5.91 -4.54 -0.70
C VAL A 38 5.69 -3.13 -0.20
N GLY A 39 6.04 -2.18 -1.06
CA GLY A 39 5.69 -0.77 -0.91
C GLY A 39 4.37 -0.44 -1.60
N ALA A 40 3.70 0.60 -1.11
CA ALA A 40 2.53 1.17 -1.75
C ALA A 40 2.64 2.70 -1.82
N LYS A 41 2.14 3.28 -2.91
CA LYS A 41 1.97 4.73 -3.09
C LYS A 41 0.54 5.05 -3.49
N VAL A 42 -0.02 6.13 -2.95
CA VAL A 42 -1.33 6.65 -3.35
C VAL A 42 -1.16 8.10 -3.78
N GLY A 43 -1.43 8.37 -5.06
CA GLY A 43 -0.96 9.60 -5.70
C GLY A 43 0.57 9.67 -5.60
N ASP A 44 1.07 10.80 -5.10
CA ASP A 44 2.51 11.05 -4.90
C ASP A 44 3.01 10.72 -3.49
N LYS A 45 2.18 10.05 -2.67
CA LYS A 45 2.49 9.76 -1.26
C LYS A 45 2.87 8.31 -1.05
N ASP A 46 4.01 8.08 -0.40
CA ASP A 46 4.38 6.78 0.15
C ASP A 46 3.46 6.41 1.33
N VAL A 47 2.93 5.18 1.30
CA VAL A 47 2.13 4.63 2.39
C VAL A 47 3.07 4.06 3.44
N GLY A 48 2.93 4.54 4.67
CA GLY A 48 3.64 4.03 5.84
C GLY A 48 2.68 3.65 6.96
N THR A 49 3.23 3.49 8.17
CA THR A 49 2.43 3.27 9.39
C THR A 49 1.73 4.55 9.84
N ASP A 50 2.31 5.71 9.54
CA ASP A 50 1.72 7.01 9.82
C ASP A 50 0.72 7.39 8.72
N ALA A 51 -0.36 8.05 9.12
CA ALA A 51 -1.37 8.54 8.20
C ALA A 51 -0.79 9.65 7.31
N ALA A 52 -0.92 9.49 6.00
CA ALA A 52 -0.54 10.48 5.00
C ALA A 52 -1.77 11.03 4.30
N GLU A 53 -1.95 12.35 4.32
CA GLU A 53 -2.98 13.02 3.53
C GLU A 53 -2.70 12.87 2.04
N VAL A 54 -3.71 12.38 1.31
CA VAL A 54 -3.64 12.15 -0.15
C VAL A 54 -4.63 13.00 -0.93
N VAL A 55 -5.73 13.42 -0.30
CA VAL A 55 -6.78 14.23 -0.94
C VAL A 55 -7.39 15.19 0.06
N THR A 56 -7.53 16.45 -0.32
CA THR A 56 -8.23 17.45 0.50
C THR A 56 -9.74 17.27 0.44
N LYS A 57 -10.49 17.78 1.41
CA LYS A 57 -11.97 17.69 1.47
C LYS A 57 -12.65 18.17 0.18
N ALA A 58 -12.20 19.28 -0.40
CA ALA A 58 -12.78 19.84 -1.62
C ALA A 58 -12.59 18.92 -2.83
N GLU A 59 -11.40 18.33 -2.96
CA GLU A 59 -11.08 17.36 -4.00
C GLU A 59 -11.82 16.03 -3.79
N ALA A 60 -11.95 15.59 -2.54
CA ALA A 60 -12.65 14.37 -2.16
C ALA A 60 -14.16 14.48 -2.45
N ALA A 61 -14.76 15.66 -2.26
CA ALA A 61 -16.16 15.91 -2.60
C ALA A 61 -16.45 15.74 -4.11
N GLN A 62 -15.45 15.98 -4.96
CA GLN A 62 -15.55 15.81 -6.42
C GLN A 62 -15.13 14.43 -6.90
N GLY A 63 -14.57 13.58 -6.03
CA GLY A 63 -14.06 12.27 -6.39
C GLY A 63 -12.74 12.32 -7.15
N LYS A 64 -11.70 12.87 -6.53
CA LYS A 64 -10.36 12.95 -7.12
C LYS A 64 -9.82 11.58 -7.51
N SER A 65 -9.34 11.49 -8.74
CA SER A 65 -8.68 10.30 -9.27
C SER A 65 -7.19 10.31 -8.88
N LEU A 66 -6.71 9.18 -8.40
CA LEU A 66 -5.33 8.96 -7.94
C LEU A 66 -4.81 7.64 -8.49
N ASP A 67 -3.50 7.54 -8.65
CA ASP A 67 -2.84 6.28 -8.92
C ASP A 67 -2.48 5.60 -7.59
N LEU A 68 -2.93 4.36 -7.42
CA LEU A 68 -2.43 3.43 -6.40
C LEU A 68 -1.37 2.55 -7.05
N VAL A 69 -0.12 2.69 -6.61
CA VAL A 69 1.01 1.92 -7.12
C VAL A 69 1.46 0.96 -6.04
N ILE A 70 1.52 -0.33 -6.37
CA ILE A 70 2.09 -1.39 -5.52
C ILE A 70 3.39 -1.85 -6.17
N THR A 71 4.50 -1.73 -5.44
CA THR A 71 5.84 -2.06 -5.93
C THR A 71 6.47 -3.15 -5.06
N PRO A 72 7.06 -4.20 -5.66
CA PRO A 72 7.93 -5.10 -4.90
C PRO A 72 9.13 -4.31 -4.36
N GLY A 73 9.46 -4.58 -3.11
CA GLY A 73 10.54 -3.96 -2.36
C GLY A 73 11.71 -4.93 -2.14
N GLU A 74 12.30 -4.88 -0.96
CA GLU A 74 13.48 -5.66 -0.61
C GLU A 74 13.16 -7.16 -0.54
N ALA A 75 14.09 -7.99 -1.03
CA ALA A 75 14.00 -9.45 -0.91
C ALA A 75 14.52 -9.91 0.45
N SER A 76 13.94 -10.97 1.00
CA SER A 76 14.47 -11.63 2.20
C SER A 76 15.86 -12.22 1.94
N ASP A 77 16.63 -12.44 3.01
CA ASP A 77 17.98 -13.02 2.89
C ASP A 77 17.97 -14.39 2.23
N LYS A 78 16.91 -15.17 2.41
CA LYS A 78 16.73 -16.48 1.77
C LYS A 78 16.70 -16.37 0.25
N ILE A 79 15.98 -15.39 -0.29
CA ILE A 79 15.93 -15.12 -1.74
C ILE A 79 17.23 -14.50 -2.25
N LYS A 80 17.88 -13.64 -1.45
CA LYS A 80 19.16 -13.03 -1.83
C LYS A 80 20.27 -14.08 -1.97
N ASN A 81 20.21 -15.14 -1.16
CA ASN A 81 21.19 -16.23 -1.18
C ASN A 81 20.86 -17.30 -2.24
N ASP A 82 19.58 -17.62 -2.43
CA ASP A 82 19.11 -18.64 -3.37
C ASP A 82 17.95 -18.14 -4.24
N VAL A 83 18.06 -18.32 -5.56
CA VAL A 83 16.97 -17.98 -6.49
C VAL A 83 15.86 -19.01 -6.36
N LEU A 84 14.80 -18.66 -5.64
CA LEU A 84 13.64 -19.52 -5.42
C LEU A 84 12.52 -19.20 -6.42
N ALA A 85 12.34 -20.08 -7.41
CA ALA A 85 11.24 -19.99 -8.36
C ALA A 85 9.93 -20.50 -7.76
N GLY A 86 8.83 -19.81 -8.04
CA GLY A 86 7.49 -20.22 -7.62
C GLY A 86 6.49 -19.08 -7.56
N THR A 87 5.32 -19.38 -7.02
CA THR A 87 4.25 -18.39 -6.83
C THR A 87 4.41 -17.72 -5.47
N TYR A 88 4.53 -16.39 -5.50
CA TYR A 88 4.54 -15.55 -4.30
C TYR A 88 3.16 -14.90 -4.10
N GLU A 89 2.64 -14.96 -2.88
CA GLU A 89 1.31 -14.46 -2.53
C GLU A 89 1.35 -13.61 -1.25
N GLY A 90 0.43 -12.65 -1.13
CA GLY A 90 0.40 -11.73 0.00
C GLY A 90 -0.75 -10.75 -0.08
N THR A 91 -0.92 -9.96 1.00
CA THR A 91 -1.94 -8.92 1.11
C THR A 91 -1.27 -7.59 1.47
N VAL A 92 -1.70 -6.51 0.81
CA VAL A 92 -1.29 -5.14 1.15
C VAL A 92 -2.45 -4.48 1.91
N PRO A 93 -2.37 -4.36 3.24
CA PRO A 93 -3.49 -3.93 4.06
C PRO A 93 -3.54 -2.40 4.13
N LEU A 94 -4.19 -1.77 3.16
CA LEU A 94 -4.39 -0.31 3.14
C LEU A 94 -5.61 0.09 3.96
N MET A 95 -5.46 1.14 4.77
CA MET A 95 -6.54 1.77 5.54
C MET A 95 -6.70 3.21 5.06
N PHE A 96 -7.93 3.56 4.68
CA PHE A 96 -8.31 4.93 4.33
C PHE A 96 -9.18 5.52 5.43
N GLU A 97 -8.79 6.69 5.92
CA GLU A 97 -9.48 7.40 6.99
C GLU A 97 -9.85 8.81 6.52
N SER A 98 -10.86 9.41 7.16
CA SER A 98 -11.19 10.82 6.94
C SER A 98 -10.93 11.62 8.21
N GLU A 99 -10.08 12.63 8.12
CA GLU A 99 -9.87 13.59 9.21
C GLU A 99 -10.97 14.64 9.15
N ILE A 100 -11.81 14.66 10.19
CA ILE A 100 -12.95 15.58 10.33
C ILE A 100 -12.42 16.86 10.99
N ASP A 101 -12.45 17.97 10.24
CA ASP A 101 -12.31 19.34 10.78
C ASP A 101 -13.55 19.75 11.59
#